data_AF-A0A0B7AXE2-F1
#
_entry.id   AF-A0A0B7AXE2-F1
#
_cell.length_a   1.000
_cell.length_b   1.000
_cell.length_c   1.000
_cell.angle_alpha   90.00
_cell.angle_beta   90.00
_cell.angle_gamma   90.00
#
_symmetry.space_group_name_H-M   'P 1'
#
loop_
_entity.id
_entity.type
_entity.pdbx_description
1 polymer ?
#
loop_
_entity_poly.entity_id
_entity_poly.type
_entity_poly.pdbx_seq_one_letter_code
_entity_poly.pdbx_strand_id
1 'polypeptide(L)'
;MKLLEFLHPSRPVVVYCQFVEPLVECYTEIKKRGIGIQLRLSETWFREYQVLPQRTHPMMNMSGTGGYLLTFITVQAKQIYLDNKETTTATTQSKK
;
A
#
# COMPACT_ATOMS: atom_id res chain seq x y z
N MET A 1 -1.81 0.01 11.41
CA MET A 1 -0.67 0.63 10.69
C MET A 1 0.26 1.36 11.65
N LYS A 2 0.96 0.64 12.55
CA LYS A 2 1.90 1.25 13.51
C LYS A 2 3.32 1.39 12.94
N LEU A 3 3.70 0.53 11.99
CA LEU A 3 5.05 0.49 11.44
C LEU A 3 5.33 1.58 10.40
N LEU A 4 4.29 2.15 9.78
CA LEU A 4 4.45 3.18 8.76
C LEU A 4 4.89 4.54 9.32
N GLU A 5 4.69 4.77 10.63
CA GLU A 5 5.11 6.01 11.31
C GLU A 5 6.63 6.15 11.40
N PHE A 6 7.37 5.04 11.30
CA PHE A 6 8.83 5.03 11.32
C PHE A 6 9.47 5.26 9.95
N LEU A 7 8.66 5.36 8.88
CA LEU A 7 9.17 5.51 7.52
C LEU A 7 9.17 6.98 7.10
N HIS A 8 10.29 7.45 6.52
CA HIS A 8 10.31 8.75 5.87
C HIS A 8 9.36 8.79 4.65
N PRO A 9 8.83 9.98 4.29
CA PRO A 9 8.06 10.15 3.06
C PRO A 9 8.92 9.85 1.82
N SER A 10 8.26 9.51 0.72
CA SER A 10 8.88 9.14 -0.56
C SER A 10 9.74 7.86 -0.48
N ARG A 11 9.34 6.89 0.34
CA ARG A 11 9.97 5.57 0.41
C ARG A 11 9.01 4.48 -0.08
N PRO A 12 9.48 3.52 -0.90
CA PRO A 12 8.65 2.41 -1.33
C PRO A 12 8.40 1.44 -0.17
N VAL A 13 7.18 0.92 -0.09
CA VAL A 13 6.76 -0.10 0.86
C VAL A 13 6.14 -1.25 0.09
N VAL A 14 6.46 -2.47 0.52
CA VAL A 14 5.93 -3.70 -0.04
C VAL A 14 5.38 -4.54 1.10
N VAL A 15 4.14 -5.00 0.97
CA VAL A 15 3.47 -5.90 1.91
C VAL A 15 3.09 -7.17 1.18
N TYR A 16 3.54 -8.31 1.72
CA TYR A 16 3.24 -9.64 1.21
C TYR A 16 2.12 -10.30 2.01
N CYS A 17 1.23 -11.01 1.32
CA CYS A 17 0.29 -11.93 1.95
C CYS A 17 -0.02 -13.11 1.02
N GLN A 18 -0.26 -14.30 1.58
CA GLN A 18 -0.71 -15.45 0.81
C GLN A 18 -2.13 -15.27 0.25
N PHE A 19 -2.97 -14.51 0.96
CA PHE A 19 -4.36 -14.27 0.62
C PHE A 19 -4.56 -12.84 0.11
N VAL A 20 -5.49 -12.63 -0.81
CA VAL A 20 -5.71 -11.33 -1.43
C VAL A 20 -6.60 -10.42 -0.58
N GLU A 21 -7.51 -11.01 0.18
CA GLU A 21 -8.53 -10.34 0.98
C GLU A 21 -7.92 -9.39 2.03
N PRO A 22 -6.89 -9.80 2.81
CA PRO A 22 -6.25 -8.89 3.78
C PRO A 22 -5.53 -7.71 3.11
N LEU A 23 -4.99 -7.92 1.91
CA LEU A 23 -4.30 -6.85 1.16
C LEU A 23 -5.28 -5.85 0.57
N VAL A 24 -6.46 -6.31 0.15
CA VAL A 24 -7.55 -5.42 -0.31
C VAL A 24 -8.03 -4.55 0.85
N GLU A 25 -8.21 -5.12 2.04
CA GLU A 25 -8.56 -4.34 3.24
C GLU A 25 -7.48 -3.29 3.53
N CYS A 26 -6.20 -3.70 3.54
CA CYS A 26 -5.06 -2.78 3.73
C CYS A 26 -5.03 -1.67 2.67
N TYR A 27 -5.30 -1.98 1.41
CA TYR A 27 -5.36 -1.02 0.32
C TYR A 27 -6.40 0.07 0.60
N THR A 28 -7.61 -0.33 1.03
CA THR A 28 -8.66 0.64 1.36
C THR A 28 -8.29 1.52 2.54
N GLU A 29 -7.65 0.96 3.57
CA GLU A 29 -7.21 1.72 4.75
C GLU A 29 -6.10 2.73 4.42
N ILE A 30 -5.12 2.36 3.59
CA ILE A 30 -4.06 3.28 3.13
C ILE A 30 -4.68 4.42 2.32
N LYS A 31 -5.63 4.10 1.44
CA LYS A 31 -6.32 5.10 0.61
C LYS A 31 -7.16 6.06 1.45
N LYS A 32 -7.88 5.58 2.47
CA LYS A 32 -8.64 6.42 3.42
C LYS A 32 -7.74 7.38 4.21
N ARG A 33 -6.57 6.90 4.66
CA ARG A 33 -5.62 7.71 5.45
C ARG A 33 -4.79 8.67 4.60
N GLY A 34 -4.74 8.48 3.28
CA GLY A 34 -3.97 9.35 2.37
C GLY A 34 -2.46 9.28 2.56
N ILE A 35 -1.94 8.17 3.09
CA ILE A 35 -0.52 8.00 3.44
C ILE A 35 0.32 7.39 2.31
N GLY A 36 -0.31 6.90 1.24
CA GLY A 36 0.35 6.21 0.16
C GLY A 36 -0.15 6.65 -1.21
N ILE A 37 0.75 6.71 -2.18
CA ILE A 37 0.45 6.90 -3.61
C ILE A 37 0.90 5.69 -4.41
N GLN A 38 0.41 5.59 -5.65
CA GLN A 38 0.75 4.49 -6.57
C GLN A 38 0.53 3.12 -5.93
N LEU A 39 -0.60 2.96 -5.22
CA LEU A 39 -0.95 1.67 -4.64
C LEU A 39 -1.21 0.66 -5.77
N ARG A 40 -0.47 -0.44 -5.75
CA ARG A 40 -0.55 -1.53 -6.72
C ARG A 40 -0.69 -2.85 -5.97
N LEU A 41 -1.76 -3.57 -6.27
CA LEU A 41 -1.91 -4.98 -5.90
C LEU A 41 -1.46 -5.82 -7.10
N SER A 42 -0.50 -6.71 -6.90
CA SER A 42 0.05 -7.55 -7.95
C SER A 42 0.30 -8.97 -7.47
N GLU A 43 0.05 -9.93 -8.34
CA GLU A 43 0.48 -11.33 -8.18
C GLU A 43 1.49 -11.68 -9.27
N THR A 44 2.35 -12.65 -8.98
CA THR A 44 3.34 -13.16 -9.93
C THR A 44 3.06 -14.62 -10.24
N TRP A 45 2.91 -14.93 -11.51
CA TRP A 45 2.76 -16.32 -11.98
C TRP A 45 4.08 -16.81 -12.52
N PHE A 46 4.49 -17.99 -12.09
CA PHE A 46 5.72 -18.63 -12.52
C PHE A 46 5.41 -20.02 -13.05
N ARG A 47 6.00 -20.35 -14.20
CA ARG A 47 5.80 -21.64 -14.87
C ARG A 47 7.13 -22.18 -15.36
N GLU A 48 7.58 -23.26 -14.73
CA GLU A 48 8.78 -23.96 -15.13
C GLU A 48 8.51 -24.80 -16.39
N TYR A 49 9.51 -24.84 -17.29
CA TYR A 49 9.48 -25.61 -18.52
C TYR A 49 10.61 -26.64 -18.51
N GLN A 50 10.27 -27.87 -18.88
CA GLN A 50 11.25 -28.89 -19.22
C GLN A 50 11.68 -28.67 -20.67
N VAL A 51 12.99 -28.54 -20.90
CA VAL A 51 13.55 -28.39 -22.25
C VAL A 51 14.45 -29.58 -22.56
N LEU A 52 13.85 -30.58 -23.21
CA LEU A 52 14.54 -31.77 -23.73
C LEU A 52 14.20 -31.92 -25.22
N PRO A 53 15.08 -32.52 -26.04
CA PRO A 53 14.80 -32.76 -27.46
C PRO A 53 13.45 -33.47 -27.65
N GLN A 54 12.56 -32.90 -28.46
CA GLN A 54 11.20 -33.38 -28.75
C GLN A 54 10.27 -33.58 -27.51
N ARG A 55 10.67 -33.13 -26.32
CA ARG A 55 9.89 -33.27 -25.06
C ARG A 55 9.86 -31.95 -24.28
N THR A 56 9.61 -30.86 -25.00
CA THR A 56 9.48 -29.53 -24.39
C THR A 56 8.05 -29.28 -23.95
N HIS A 57 7.83 -29.16 -22.63
CA HIS A 57 6.52 -28.91 -22.03
C HIS A 57 6.66 -28.20 -20.68
N PRO A 58 5.62 -27.51 -20.17
CA PRO A 58 5.56 -27.09 -18.78
C PRO A 58 5.71 -28.27 -17.81
N MET A 59 6.20 -28.03 -16.60
CA MET A 59 6.11 -29.05 -15.54
C MET A 59 4.65 -29.35 -15.18
N MET A 60 4.34 -30.62 -14.92
CA MET A 60 2.96 -31.08 -14.72
C MET A 60 2.43 -30.83 -13.31
N ASN A 61 3.31 -30.82 -12.31
CA ASN A 61 3.00 -30.42 -10.95
C ASN A 61 3.62 -29.05 -10.69
N MET A 62 2.80 -28.04 -10.39
CA MET A 62 3.25 -26.67 -10.15
C MET A 62 2.48 -26.03 -9.00
N SER A 63 3.15 -25.11 -8.30
CA SER A 63 2.50 -24.23 -7.33
C SER A 63 1.62 -23.22 -8.06
N GLY A 64 0.32 -23.16 -7.72
CA GLY A 64 -0.65 -22.32 -8.42
C GLY A 64 -0.54 -20.81 -8.13
N THR A 65 0.04 -20.42 -6.99
CA THR A 65 0.28 -19.02 -6.65
C THR A 65 1.49 -18.90 -5.72
N GLY A 66 2.26 -17.81 -5.89
CA GLY A 66 3.34 -17.42 -4.98
C GLY A 66 2.90 -16.43 -3.90
N GLY A 67 1.60 -16.10 -3.83
CA GLY A 67 1.03 -15.06 -3.00
C GLY A 67 0.93 -13.70 -3.70
N TYR A 68 0.52 -12.69 -2.94
CA TYR A 68 0.15 -11.36 -3.41
C TYR A 68 1.05 -10.30 -2.79
N LEU A 69 1.30 -9.23 -3.55
CA LEU A 69 2.07 -8.07 -3.12
C LEU A 69 1.23 -6.80 -3.24
N LEU A 70 1.16 -6.04 -2.15
CA LEU A 70 0.70 -4.67 -2.14
C LEU A 70 1.92 -3.75 -2.08
N THR A 71 2.14 -2.98 -3.15
CA THR A 71 3.23 -2.01 -3.25
C THR A 71 2.68 -0.60 -3.28
N PHE A 72 3.33 0.34 -2.60
CA PHE A 72 3.00 1.76 -2.65
C PHE A 72 4.19 2.61 -2.23
N ILE A 73 4.13 3.91 -2.51
CA ILE A 73 5.13 4.88 -2.05
C ILE A 73 4.51 5.71 -0.94
N THR A 74 5.20 5.86 0.19
CA THR A 74 4.73 6.70 1.28
C THR A 74 4.75 8.17 0.91
N VAL A 75 3.77 8.92 1.38
CA VAL A 75 3.71 10.37 1.27
C VAL A 75 3.41 10.97 2.63
N GLN A 76 3.83 12.23 2.81
CA GLN A 76 3.47 12.95 4.02
C GLN A 76 1.96 13.18 4.01
N ALA A 77 1.29 12.77 5.08
CA ALA A 77 -0.14 13.01 5.24
C ALA A 77 -0.40 14.51 5.18
N LYS A 78 -1.28 14.94 4.28
CA LYS A 78 -1.58 16.36 4.09
C LYS A 78 -2.38 16.86 5.30
N GLN A 79 -1.76 17.68 6.14
CA GLN A 79 -2.38 18.41 7.25
C GLN A 79 -3.25 19.55 6.68
N ILE A 80 -4.33 19.26 5.94
CA ILE A 80 -5.15 20.33 5.33
C ILE A 80 -6.15 20.93 6.34
N TYR A 81 -6.48 20.21 7.41
CA TYR A 81 -7.69 20.51 8.19
C TYR A 81 -7.44 21.09 9.59
N LEU A 82 -6.19 21.22 10.06
CA LEU A 82 -5.92 21.76 11.39
C LEU A 82 -5.53 23.25 11.40
N ASP A 83 -5.05 23.83 10.28
CA ASP A 83 -4.72 25.27 10.21
C ASP A 83 -5.95 26.20 10.23
N ASN A 84 -7.15 25.67 9.95
CA ASN A 84 -8.37 26.50 9.86
C ASN A 84 -9.10 26.69 11.21
N LYS A 85 -8.55 26.20 12.33
CA LYS A 85 -9.24 26.23 13.64
C LYS A 85 -8.61 27.18 14.67
N GLU A 86 -7.48 27.82 14.37
CA GLU A 86 -6.79 28.71 15.32
C GLU A 86 -7.14 30.21 15.15
N THR A 87 -7.90 30.61 14.12
CA THR A 87 -8.12 32.03 13.81
C THR A 87 -9.39 32.65 14.40
N THR A 88 -10.27 31.90 15.07
CA THR A 88 -11.62 32.40 15.46
C THR A 88 -11.84 32.67 16.96
N THR A 89 -10.83 32.55 17.82
CA THR A 89 -10.98 32.77 19.29
C THR A 89 -10.37 34.07 19.83
N ALA A 90 -9.89 34.98 18.98
CA ALA A 90 -9.23 36.22 19.42
C ALA A 90 -9.95 37.51 18.98
N THR A 91 -11.22 37.73 19.37
CA THR A 91 -11.75 39.09 19.61
C THR A 91 -12.97 39.04 20.55
N THR A 92 -12.74 38.77 21.84
CA THR A 92 -13.62 39.25 22.91
C THR A 92 -12.75 40.08 23.84
N GLN A 93 -12.77 41.40 23.69
CA GLN A 93 -12.39 42.34 24.75
C GLN A 93 -12.87 43.76 24.44
N SER A 94 -13.80 44.22 25.28
CA SER A 94 -13.89 45.57 25.83
C SER A 94 -14.28 46.72 24.88
N LYS A 95 -15.52 47.20 25.02
CA LYS A 95 -15.82 48.63 25.11
C LYS A 95 -17.10 48.84 25.94
N LYS A 96 -17.00 49.85 26.79
CA LYS A 96 -17.96 50.33 27.81
C LYS A 96 -19.32 50.68 27.24
#